data_AF-A0AA43JNC0-F1
#
_entry.id   AF-A0AA43JNC0-F1
#
_cell.length_a   1.000
_cell.length_b   1.000
_cell.length_c   1.000
_cell.angle_alpha   90.00
_cell.angle_beta   90.00
_cell.angle_gamma   90.00
#
_symmetry.space_group_name_H-M   'P 1'
#
loop_
_entity.id
_entity.type
_entity.pdbx_description
1 polymer ?
#
loop_
_entity_poly.entity_id
_entity_poly.type
_entity_poly.pdbx_seq_one_letter_code
_entity_poly.pdbx_strand_id
1 'polypeptide(L)'
;MKDRTRTPLIVLAVLIFAAVLGGALYGALAEPETFDPATPEGVVQNYLQAVFDGEEAASLALMEPELADRCRRDSTSIDYRTDGARAFLDGTSIDGDRASVAIEIRHSSDGIDEWIENETIWLDLSESGWRISEPPWPYWDCVKEQ
;
A
#
# COMPACT_ATOMS: atom_id res chain seq x y z
N MET A 1 0.92 -55.95 -14.74
CA MET A 1 1.58 -54.69 -15.12
C MET A 1 0.63 -53.52 -14.88
N LYS A 2 0.60 -52.96 -13.67
CA LYS A 2 -0.10 -51.73 -13.32
C LYS A 2 0.53 -51.22 -12.02
N ASP A 3 0.49 -49.91 -11.78
CA ASP A 3 1.02 -49.20 -10.59
C ASP A 3 2.45 -48.66 -10.62
N ARG A 4 3.00 -48.34 -11.80
CA ARG A 4 4.14 -47.39 -11.90
C ARG A 4 3.74 -45.94 -12.23
N THR A 5 2.50 -45.73 -12.66
CA THR A 5 2.02 -44.42 -13.16
C THR A 5 1.31 -43.56 -12.11
N ARG A 6 0.87 -44.13 -10.98
CA ARG A 6 0.18 -43.37 -9.92
C ARG A 6 1.13 -42.77 -8.90
N THR A 7 2.24 -43.43 -8.61
CA THR A 7 3.27 -42.99 -7.66
C THR A 7 3.88 -41.62 -8.02
N PRO A 8 4.31 -41.33 -9.27
CA PRO A 8 4.85 -40.02 -9.60
C PRO A 8 3.80 -38.91 -9.51
N LEU A 9 2.53 -39.24 -9.76
CA LEU A 9 1.42 -38.28 -9.76
C LEU A 9 1.01 -37.89 -8.33
N ILE A 10 1.07 -38.84 -7.39
CA ILE A 10 0.85 -38.58 -5.96
C ILE A 10 2.00 -37.75 -5.38
N VAL A 11 3.25 -38.08 -5.72
CA VAL A 11 4.42 -37.31 -5.25
C VAL A 11 4.37 -35.88 -5.77
N LEU A 12 4.01 -35.68 -7.04
CA LEU A 12 3.84 -34.34 -7.61
C LEU A 12 2.72 -33.55 -6.91
N ALA A 13 1.57 -34.18 -6.64
CA ALA A 13 0.47 -33.53 -5.93
C ALA A 13 0.85 -33.10 -4.51
N VAL A 14 1.62 -33.94 -3.78
CA VAL A 14 2.10 -33.61 -2.43
C VAL A 14 3.13 -32.47 -2.47
N LEU A 15 4.02 -32.44 -3.46
CA LEU A 15 4.99 -31.36 -3.62
C LEU A 15 4.31 -30.03 -3.98
N ILE A 16 3.31 -30.05 -4.86
CA ILE A 16 2.52 -28.86 -5.18
C ILE A 16 1.78 -28.37 -3.94
N PHE A 17 1.14 -29.28 -3.19
CA PHE A 17 0.42 -28.92 -1.97
C PHE A 17 1.36 -28.36 -0.88
N ALA A 18 2.53 -28.96 -0.69
CA ALA A 18 3.54 -28.46 0.24
C ALA A 18 4.13 -27.11 -0.18
N ALA A 19 4.30 -26.86 -1.48
CA ALA A 19 4.75 -25.57 -2.01
C ALA A 19 3.68 -24.48 -1.81
N VAL A 20 2.40 -24.80 -2.05
CA VAL A 20 1.28 -23.87 -1.82
C VAL A 20 1.13 -23.53 -0.34
N LEU A 21 1.18 -24.54 0.54
CA LEU A 21 1.12 -24.33 1.98
C LEU A 21 2.34 -23.58 2.52
N GLY A 22 3.54 -23.92 2.03
CA GLY A 22 4.78 -23.25 2.41
C GLY A 22 4.81 -21.78 1.98
N GLY A 23 4.33 -21.48 0.77
CA GLY A 23 4.21 -20.10 0.27
C GLY A 23 3.19 -19.27 1.06
N ALA A 24 2.03 -19.84 1.37
CA ALA A 24 1.00 -19.17 2.18
C ALA A 24 1.49 -18.84 3.60
N LEU A 25 2.32 -19.72 4.20
CA LEU A 25 2.88 -19.50 5.53
C LEU A 25 4.00 -18.46 5.55
N TYR A 26 4.78 -18.35 4.46
CA TYR A 26 5.86 -17.37 4.35
C TYR A 26 5.33 -15.93 4.34
N GLY A 27 4.21 -15.70 3.65
CA GLY A 27 3.54 -14.38 3.65
C GLY A 27 3.03 -13.96 5.03
N ALA A 28 2.72 -14.91 5.93
CA ALA A 28 2.24 -14.62 7.28
C ALA A 28 3.36 -14.36 8.31
N LEU A 29 4.62 -14.66 7.98
CA LEU A 29 5.78 -14.54 8.87
C LEU A 29 6.86 -13.58 8.35
N ALA A 30 6.74 -13.08 7.12
CA ALA A 30 7.65 -12.08 6.58
C ALA A 30 7.42 -10.74 7.29
N GLU A 31 8.49 -10.16 7.82
CA GLU A 31 8.49 -8.74 8.20
C GLU A 31 8.08 -7.91 6.97
N PRO A 32 7.28 -6.83 7.15
CA PRO A 32 6.91 -5.97 6.03
C PRO A 32 8.18 -5.54 5.28
N GLU A 33 8.19 -5.74 3.97
CA GLU A 33 9.31 -5.29 3.14
C GLU A 33 9.53 -3.80 3.39
N THR A 34 10.70 -3.44 3.92
CA THR A 34 11.05 -2.04 4.19
C THR A 34 11.73 -1.47 2.95
N PHE A 35 11.10 -0.47 2.34
CA PHE A 35 11.64 0.18 1.15
C PHE A 35 12.62 1.29 1.54
N ASP A 36 13.56 1.61 0.65
CA ASP A 36 14.49 2.73 0.87
C ASP A 36 13.68 4.05 0.88
N PRO A 37 13.75 4.87 1.94
CA PRO A 37 12.96 6.10 2.05
C PRO A 37 13.25 7.14 0.95
N ALA A 38 14.34 6.97 0.18
CA ALA A 38 14.66 7.80 -0.97
C ALA A 38 13.99 7.34 -2.28
N THR A 39 13.23 6.23 -2.29
CA THR A 39 12.48 5.76 -3.48
C THR A 39 10.99 6.12 -3.36
N PRO A 40 10.23 6.12 -4.47
CA PRO A 40 8.79 6.36 -4.43
C PRO A 40 8.04 5.41 -3.48
N GLU A 41 8.41 4.14 -3.46
CA GLU A 41 7.85 3.12 -2.58
C GLU A 41 8.10 3.45 -1.10
N GLY A 42 9.33 3.84 -0.76
CA GLY A 42 9.66 4.21 0.62
C GLY A 42 8.94 5.45 1.10
N VAL A 43 8.77 6.46 0.23
CA VAL A 43 7.96 7.65 0.56
C VAL A 43 6.50 7.26 0.80
N VAL A 44 5.92 6.42 -0.07
CA VAL A 44 4.53 5.96 0.08
C VAL A 44 4.34 5.07 1.30
N GLN A 45 5.28 4.17 1.59
CA GLN A 45 5.26 3.35 2.80
C GLN A 45 5.29 4.21 4.06
N ASN A 46 6.19 5.18 4.14
CA ASN A 46 6.28 6.11 5.28
C ASN A 46 5.02 6.97 5.41
N TYR A 47 4.43 7.37 4.29
CA TYR A 47 3.17 8.13 4.26
C TYR A 47 2.01 7.32 4.82
N LEU A 48 1.82 6.09 4.33
CA LEU A 48 0.77 5.19 4.80
C LEU A 48 0.96 4.85 6.28
N GLN A 49 2.19 4.62 6.71
CA GLN A 49 2.49 4.39 8.13
C GLN A 49 2.05 5.59 8.99
N ALA A 50 2.44 6.81 8.61
CA ALA A 50 2.01 8.02 9.32
C ALA A 50 0.48 8.18 9.34
N VAL A 51 -0.21 7.81 8.25
CA VAL A 51 -1.68 7.81 8.19
C VAL A 51 -2.29 6.81 9.17
N PHE A 52 -1.79 5.56 9.20
CA PHE A 52 -2.31 4.52 10.09
C PHE A 52 -1.94 4.76 11.57
N ASP A 53 -0.82 5.43 11.83
CA ASP A 53 -0.39 5.83 13.18
C ASP A 53 -1.11 7.10 13.69
N GLY A 54 -1.97 7.73 12.86
CA GLY A 54 -2.68 8.96 13.20
C GLY A 54 -1.77 10.20 13.25
N GLU A 55 -0.56 10.11 12.70
CA GLU A 55 0.43 11.18 12.66
C GLU A 55 0.20 12.13 11.47
N GLU A 56 -0.89 12.91 11.53
CA GLU A 56 -1.29 13.85 10.46
C GLU A 56 -0.12 14.72 9.98
N ALA A 57 0.61 15.34 10.91
CA ALA A 57 1.73 16.22 10.58
C ALA A 57 2.86 15.48 9.84
N ALA A 58 3.13 14.23 10.18
CA ALA A 58 4.14 13.41 9.51
C ALA A 58 3.68 13.02 8.10
N SER A 59 2.40 12.65 7.93
CA SER A 59 1.84 12.32 6.62
C SER A 59 1.86 13.53 5.67
N LEU A 60 1.51 14.72 6.15
CA LEU A 60 1.53 15.96 5.37
C LEU A 60 2.96 16.39 5.00
N ALA A 61 3.98 16.05 5.79
CA ALA A 61 5.37 16.39 5.50
C ALA A 61 5.96 15.64 4.29
N LEU A 62 5.30 14.56 3.85
CA LEU A 62 5.70 13.75 2.68
C LEU A 62 5.04 14.23 1.38
N MET A 63 4.14 15.22 1.47
CA MET A 63 3.51 15.85 0.32
C MET A 63 4.29 17.07 -0.16
N GLU A 64 4.10 17.43 -1.43
CA GLU A 64 4.50 18.74 -1.95
C GLU A 64 3.97 19.87 -1.04
N PRO A 65 4.74 20.93 -0.74
CA PRO A 65 4.36 21.92 0.26
C PRO A 65 3.00 22.58 -0.01
N GLU A 66 2.72 22.89 -1.27
CA GLU A 66 1.44 23.49 -1.66
C GLU A 66 0.26 22.53 -1.48
N LEU A 67 0.48 21.22 -1.68
CA LEU A 67 -0.53 20.19 -1.42
C LEU A 67 -0.75 20.02 0.08
N ALA A 68 0.33 19.92 0.87
CA ALA A 68 0.26 19.81 2.32
C ALA A 68 -0.55 20.96 2.96
N ASP A 69 -0.31 22.19 2.50
CA ASP A 69 -1.02 23.38 2.99
C ASP A 69 -2.50 23.40 2.61
N ARG A 70 -2.89 22.78 1.48
CA ARG A 70 -4.30 22.58 1.12
C ARG A 70 -4.94 21.53 2.00
N CYS A 71 -4.34 20.35 2.13
CA CYS A 71 -4.94 19.23 2.84
C CYS A 71 -5.00 19.43 4.36
N ARG A 72 -4.07 20.21 4.94
CA ARG A 72 -4.17 20.66 6.34
C ARG A 72 -5.41 21.50 6.64
N ARG A 73 -5.91 22.27 5.67
CA ARG A 73 -7.06 23.16 5.88
C ARG A 73 -8.41 22.44 5.83
N ASP A 74 -8.43 21.21 5.31
CA ASP A 74 -9.64 20.47 5.00
C ASP A 74 -9.75 19.14 5.79
N SER A 75 -8.87 18.91 6.76
CA SER A 75 -8.82 17.63 7.46
C SER A 75 -10.02 17.44 8.41
N THR A 76 -10.97 16.60 7.96
CA THR A 76 -11.77 15.79 8.89
C THR A 76 -10.88 14.65 9.40
N SER A 77 -10.98 14.30 10.70
CA SER A 77 -10.16 13.27 11.37
C SER A 77 -9.84 12.06 10.46
N ILE A 78 -8.54 11.79 10.31
CA ILE A 78 -7.98 10.67 9.54
C ILE A 78 -8.41 9.34 10.17
N ASP A 79 -8.46 9.28 11.50
CA ASP A 79 -8.79 8.09 12.30
C ASP A 79 -10.12 7.45 11.89
N TYR A 80 -11.13 8.26 11.55
CA TYR A 80 -12.42 7.72 11.11
C TYR A 80 -12.34 7.02 9.74
N ARG A 81 -11.43 7.46 8.86
CA ARG A 81 -11.30 6.93 7.49
C ARG A 81 -10.40 5.70 7.41
N THR A 82 -9.55 5.47 8.41
CA THR A 82 -8.57 4.37 8.44
C THR A 82 -9.00 3.20 9.32
N ASP A 83 -10.09 3.34 10.08
CA ASP A 83 -10.57 2.28 10.98
C ASP A 83 -10.89 0.99 10.20
N GLY A 84 -10.30 -0.12 10.66
CA GLY A 84 -10.43 -1.43 10.01
C GLY A 84 -9.79 -1.54 8.63
N ALA A 85 -9.02 -0.56 8.16
CA ALA A 85 -8.34 -0.57 6.86
C ALA A 85 -6.89 -1.09 6.93
N ARG A 86 -6.40 -1.69 5.83
CA ARG A 86 -5.00 -2.07 5.61
C ARG A 86 -4.60 -1.74 4.19
N ALA A 87 -3.42 -1.16 4.00
CA ALA A 87 -2.90 -0.86 2.67
C ALA A 87 -1.75 -1.80 2.27
N PHE A 88 -1.67 -2.12 0.98
CA PHE A 88 -0.63 -2.93 0.36
C PHE A 88 -0.06 -2.18 -0.84
N LEU A 89 1.26 -2.21 -1.04
CA LEU A 89 1.89 -1.68 -2.25
C LEU A 89 1.87 -2.76 -3.33
N ASP A 90 1.29 -2.44 -4.49
CA ASP A 90 1.12 -3.39 -5.60
C ASP A 90 2.15 -3.21 -6.71
N GLY A 91 2.65 -1.98 -6.89
CA GLY A 91 3.72 -1.73 -7.86
C GLY A 91 4.01 -0.26 -8.09
N THR A 92 5.14 -0.01 -8.75
CA THR A 92 5.65 1.34 -9.02
C THR A 92 5.97 1.50 -10.50
N SER A 93 5.66 2.68 -11.03
CA SER A 93 6.13 3.13 -12.34
C SER A 93 6.83 4.48 -12.19
N ILE A 94 8.01 4.62 -12.80
CA ILE A 94 8.81 5.85 -12.79
C ILE A 94 9.02 6.29 -14.25
N ASP A 95 8.68 7.54 -14.54
CA ASP A 95 8.93 8.22 -15.81
C ASP A 95 9.61 9.57 -15.54
N GLY A 96 10.95 9.58 -15.67
CA GLY A 96 11.77 10.76 -15.43
C GLY A 96 11.68 11.26 -13.98
N ASP A 97 11.10 12.45 -13.82
CA ASP A 97 10.88 13.13 -12.54
C ASP A 97 9.47 12.88 -11.97
N ARG A 98 8.70 11.94 -12.53
CA ARG A 98 7.38 11.55 -12.03
C ARG A 98 7.31 10.06 -11.71
N ALA A 99 6.58 9.71 -10.67
CA ALA A 99 6.31 8.33 -10.28
C ALA A 99 4.84 8.12 -9.91
N SER A 100 4.40 6.88 -10.03
CA SER A 100 3.11 6.40 -9.52
C SER A 100 3.34 5.12 -8.74
N VAL A 101 2.72 5.03 -7.56
CA VAL A 101 2.70 3.82 -6.74
C VAL A 101 1.25 3.36 -6.62
N ALA A 102 0.96 2.20 -7.18
CA ALA A 102 -0.34 1.54 -7.04
C ALA A 102 -0.44 0.91 -5.65
N ILE A 103 -1.56 1.14 -4.98
CA ILE A 103 -1.85 0.56 -3.66
C ILE A 103 -3.22 -0.11 -3.66
N GLU A 104 -3.33 -1.18 -2.91
CA GLU A 104 -4.59 -1.86 -2.59
C GLU A 104 -4.94 -1.55 -1.14
N ILE A 105 -6.13 -1.00 -0.90
CA ILE A 105 -6.66 -0.76 0.45
C ILE A 105 -7.78 -1.76 0.71
N ARG A 106 -7.61 -2.59 1.73
CA ARG A 106 -8.65 -3.51 2.20
C ARG A 106 -9.32 -2.92 3.41
N HIS A 107 -10.61 -2.73 3.31
CA HIS A 107 -11.46 -2.24 4.39
C HIS A 107 -12.18 -3.41 5.01
N SER A 108 -12.21 -3.48 6.34
CA SER A 108 -13.02 -4.46 7.07
C SER A 108 -13.88 -3.76 8.12
N SER A 109 -15.20 -3.92 8.02
CA SER A 109 -16.15 -3.50 9.06
C SER A 109 -16.60 -4.71 9.85
N ASP A 110 -16.29 -4.73 11.14
CA ASP A 110 -16.67 -5.79 12.10
C ASP A 110 -16.32 -7.23 11.67
N GLY A 111 -15.42 -7.39 10.69
CA GLY A 111 -15.00 -8.68 10.13
C GLY A 111 -16.05 -9.40 9.28
N ILE A 112 -17.17 -8.76 8.94
CA ILE A 112 -18.27 -9.37 8.17
C ILE A 112 -18.24 -8.91 6.72
N ASP A 113 -17.99 -7.62 6.51
CA ASP A 113 -17.90 -7.01 5.19
C ASP A 113 -16.46 -6.58 4.92
N GLU A 114 -15.86 -7.18 3.89
CA GLU A 114 -14.55 -6.79 3.35
C GLU A 114 -14.75 -6.24 1.94
N TRP A 115 -14.15 -5.08 1.66
CA TRP A 115 -14.11 -4.54 0.30
C TRP A 115 -12.72 -3.98 0.00
N ILE A 116 -12.40 -3.94 -1.29
CA ILE A 116 -11.09 -3.54 -1.80
C ILE A 116 -11.23 -2.24 -2.59
N GLU A 117 -10.38 -1.28 -2.26
CA GLU A 117 -10.16 -0.02 -2.97
C GLU A 117 -8.80 -0.10 -3.66
N ASN A 118 -8.72 0.26 -4.94
CA ASN A 118 -7.44 0.40 -5.62
C ASN A 118 -7.17 1.88 -5.81
N GLU A 119 -6.02 2.34 -5.33
CA GLU A 119 -5.62 3.73 -5.36
C GLU A 119 -4.26 3.88 -6.04
N THR A 120 -3.97 5.09 -6.50
CA THR A 120 -2.66 5.44 -7.06
C THR A 120 -2.15 6.69 -6.38
N ILE A 121 -0.97 6.60 -5.78
CA ILE A 121 -0.28 7.74 -5.20
C ILE A 121 0.72 8.27 -6.23
N TRP A 122 0.55 9.53 -6.61
CA TRP A 122 1.43 10.24 -7.54
C TRP A 122 2.51 10.98 -6.79
N LEU A 123 3.74 10.89 -7.30
CA LEU A 123 4.88 11.60 -6.77
C LEU A 123 5.65 12.34 -7.86
N ASP A 124 6.17 13.51 -7.52
CA ASP A 124 7.11 14.24 -8.35
C ASP A 124 8.47 14.32 -7.63
N LEU A 125 9.57 14.30 -8.40
CA LEU A 125 10.93 14.38 -7.91
C LEU A 125 11.37 15.84 -7.83
N SER A 126 11.75 16.28 -6.64
CA SER A 126 12.28 17.63 -6.37
C SER A 126 13.74 17.59 -5.91
N GLU A 127 14.35 18.76 -5.69
CA GLU A 127 15.69 18.86 -5.07
C GLU A 127 15.76 18.21 -3.67
N SER A 128 14.61 18.09 -3.01
CA SER A 128 14.47 17.46 -1.70
C SER A 128 14.03 15.99 -1.76
N GLY A 129 13.99 15.39 -2.94
CA GLY A 129 13.56 14.01 -3.18
C GLY A 129 12.12 13.90 -3.65
N TRP A 130 11.62 12.67 -3.70
CA TRP A 130 10.25 12.34 -4.08
C TRP A 130 9.25 12.89 -3.08
N ARG A 131 8.16 13.45 -3.59
CA ARG A 131 7.05 13.94 -2.77
C ARG A 131 5.72 13.65 -3.44
N ILE A 132 4.70 13.41 -2.62
CA ILE A 132 3.34 13.19 -3.09
C ILE A 132 2.82 14.49 -3.74
N SER A 133 2.47 14.42 -5.02
CA SER A 133 2.13 15.58 -5.86
C SER A 133 0.62 15.76 -6.09
N GLU A 134 -0.17 14.72 -5.88
CA GLU A 134 -1.63 14.74 -5.95
C GLU A 134 -2.26 14.28 -4.64
N PRO A 135 -3.49 14.71 -4.29
CA PRO A 135 -4.16 14.29 -3.06
C PRO A 135 -4.24 12.76 -2.96
N PRO A 136 -3.51 12.14 -2.00
CA PRO A 136 -3.58 10.71 -1.80
C PRO A 136 -4.80 10.36 -0.94
N TRP A 137 -5.23 9.10 -0.94
CA TRP A 137 -6.06 8.59 0.15
C TRP A 137 -5.36 8.79 1.50
N PRO A 138 -6.03 9.22 2.59
CA PRO A 138 -7.46 9.49 2.70
C PRO A 138 -7.83 10.97 2.48
N TYR A 139 -6.92 11.79 1.94
CA TYR A 139 -7.06 13.22 1.70
C TYR A 139 -7.67 13.59 0.34
N TRP A 140 -8.36 12.68 -0.35
CA TRP A 140 -9.03 12.94 -1.63
C TRP A 140 -9.98 14.15 -1.61
N ASP A 141 -10.48 14.53 -0.42
CA ASP A 141 -11.34 15.69 -0.23
C ASP A 141 -10.61 17.05 -0.37
N CYS A 142 -9.29 17.13 -0.19
CA CYS A 142 -8.57 18.43 -0.10
C CYS A 142 -8.47 19.24 -1.40
N VAL A 143 -9.11 18.77 -2.48
CA VAL A 143 -9.29 19.48 -3.75
C VAL A 143 -10.71 20.01 -3.95
N LYS A 144 -11.65 19.75 -3.03
CA LYS A 144 -12.98 20.35 -3.12
C LYS A 144 -12.85 21.85 -2.88
N GLU A 145 -13.04 22.63 -3.95
CA GLU A 145 -13.23 24.08 -3.86
C GLU A 145 -14.38 24.34 -2.88
N GLN A 146 -14.12 25.15 -1.84
CA GLN A 146 -15.16 25.74 -0.99
C GLN A 146 -15.62 27.08 -1.56
#